data_AF-A0A143XN09-F1
#
_entry.id   AF-A0A143XN09-F1
#
_cell.length_a   1.000
_cell.length_b   1.000
_cell.length_c   1.000
_cell.angle_alpha   90.00
_cell.angle_beta   90.00
_cell.angle_gamma   90.00
#
_symmetry.space_group_name_H-M   'P 1'
#
loop_
_entity.id
_entity.type
_entity.pdbx_description
1 polymer ?
#
loop_
_entity_poly.entity_id
_entity_poly.type
_entity_poly.pdbx_seq_one_letter_code
_entity_poly.pdbx_strand_id
1 'polypeptide(L)'
;MKQYFERNRQKRRGRAAACFFMICLLLFSMSIPAALSPVTANVTEVRAAETAETLNPSVDTVLNSVRSYMLSVDTDPDYNSIWNVIGLTRSGLSVPSSYIQTFYENIYAYLVENDWVLTRTKYSDYSKLIVGLTAIGKDAQNIGGHNLLAYLSDFTDVKRQGFNGPIWALIALNSHPSYTIPTDASAQEQTTEEGLITYLLNGETAYGGWTLAGTEPDADITGMTIQALSPYYGERDDVTGAIDRALDWLSETQLASGGYGTMGAETSESAAQVIVALSSVGIDCAKDSRFIKNGKWPMTGLFQYYLPEGGFMHVAAGAANNGGGEAGTLNGMATEQGMYATAAYKRLLDGKTALYDMSDTTLSAGEVVDVSTSNTGGVDASGSTRAASSSGAVTVKVSNVKLDYSQITVEVGKTRKLKATVTPDSASDKEVKWSSSNKKIVTVNQNGKVKGVKEGTARIKVKAKDGSGKKAVCIVKVTDTSSNSESSSAGGSSRSSGASSSGSAGAGTTGSTSGGSAATTAAGGASTASAQAAGTGQNTAQQTADGSTESGGWSFDGAAYVPESSASADSGDNTSGTAEGNGADGSAGKGTITIEIPVEVAYTLSGAAGLGALEGLLWLLKKKGVLGLLLGVLRRR
;
A
#
# COMPACT_ATOMS: atom_id res chain seq x y z
N MET A 1 16.58 11.34 70.24
CA MET A 1 15.89 11.50 68.93
C MET A 1 14.35 11.39 68.99
N LYS A 2 13.71 10.34 69.55
CA LYS A 2 12.22 10.17 69.50
C LYS A 2 11.38 11.44 69.80
N GLN A 3 11.67 12.15 70.90
CA GLN A 3 10.97 13.40 71.28
C GLN A 3 11.09 14.57 70.28
N TYR A 4 11.99 14.52 69.30
CA TYR A 4 12.08 15.51 68.21
C TYR A 4 11.05 15.22 67.12
N PHE A 5 10.91 13.94 66.75
CA PHE A 5 9.90 13.49 65.78
C PHE A 5 8.48 13.71 66.30
N GLU A 6 8.22 13.48 67.58
CA GLU A 6 6.89 13.67 68.19
C GLU A 6 6.45 15.15 68.20
N ARG A 7 7.36 16.07 68.58
CA ARG A 7 7.10 17.52 68.50
C ARG A 7 6.80 18.00 67.08
N ASN A 8 7.48 17.45 66.06
CA ASN A 8 7.19 17.77 64.66
C ASN A 8 5.89 17.10 64.15
N ARG A 9 5.50 15.94 64.69
CA ARG A 9 4.24 15.24 64.34
C ARG A 9 3.00 16.00 64.85
N GLN A 10 3.07 16.60 66.05
CA GLN A 10 1.99 17.46 66.57
C GLN A 10 1.86 18.77 65.77
N LYS A 11 2.97 19.47 65.46
CA LYS A 11 2.92 20.73 64.69
C LYS A 11 2.32 20.58 63.28
N ARG A 12 2.45 19.41 62.64
CA ARG A 12 1.80 19.16 61.33
C ARG A 12 0.30 18.91 61.42
N ARG A 13 -0.21 18.29 62.51
CA ARG A 13 -1.66 18.05 62.70
C ARG A 13 -2.45 19.34 62.98
N GLY A 14 -1.89 20.29 63.73
CA GLY A 14 -2.57 21.55 64.06
C GLY A 14 -2.88 22.44 62.84
N ARG A 15 -2.01 22.44 61.81
CA ARG A 15 -2.23 23.25 60.60
C ARG A 15 -3.28 22.66 59.64
N ALA A 16 -3.42 21.34 59.57
CA ALA A 16 -4.43 20.71 58.74
C ALA A 16 -5.87 21.00 59.22
N ALA A 17 -6.10 20.97 60.53
CA ALA A 17 -7.41 21.25 61.13
C ALA A 17 -7.88 22.70 60.90
N ALA A 18 -6.95 23.67 60.98
CA ALA A 18 -7.28 25.10 60.83
C ALA A 18 -7.77 25.45 59.41
N CYS A 19 -7.14 24.92 58.36
CA CYS A 19 -7.59 25.15 56.98
C CYS A 19 -8.96 24.52 56.71
N PHE A 20 -9.22 23.32 57.23
CA PHE A 20 -10.51 22.64 57.04
C PHE A 20 -11.67 23.43 57.68
N PHE A 21 -11.45 23.99 58.88
CA PHE A 21 -12.48 24.75 59.60
C PHE A 21 -12.79 26.12 58.95
N MET A 22 -11.81 26.78 58.32
CA MET A 22 -12.05 28.02 57.57
C MET A 22 -12.86 27.79 56.28
N ILE A 23 -12.63 26.68 55.58
CA ILE A 23 -13.34 26.37 54.33
C ILE A 23 -14.83 26.08 54.59
N CYS A 24 -15.16 25.34 55.66
CA CYS A 24 -16.55 25.06 56.01
C CYS A 24 -17.34 26.31 56.47
N LEU A 25 -16.68 27.36 56.97
CA LEU A 25 -17.33 28.58 57.45
C LEU A 25 -17.67 29.60 56.35
N LEU A 26 -17.10 29.47 55.15
CA LEU A 26 -17.39 30.32 53.99
C LEU A 26 -18.53 29.79 53.09
N LEU A 27 -19.02 28.57 53.36
CA LEU A 27 -20.04 27.89 52.55
C LEU A 27 -21.46 27.90 53.16
N PHE A 28 -21.72 28.78 54.14
CA PHE A 28 -22.99 28.76 54.89
C PHE A 28 -23.65 30.14 55.12
N SER A 29 -23.28 31.17 54.34
CA SER A 29 -23.80 32.54 54.54
C SER A 29 -24.08 33.34 53.25
N MET A 30 -24.65 32.71 52.22
CA MET A 30 -25.27 33.43 51.09
C MET A 30 -26.65 32.88 50.76
N SER A 31 -27.69 33.55 51.26
CA SER A 31 -29.07 33.31 50.85
C SER A 31 -29.31 33.96 49.49
N ILE A 32 -29.41 33.16 48.43
CA ILE A 32 -29.74 33.63 47.08
C ILE A 32 -31.26 33.51 46.88
N PRO A 33 -31.98 34.58 46.50
CA PRO A 33 -33.41 34.51 46.21
C PRO A 33 -33.69 33.67 44.95
N ALA A 34 -34.81 32.96 44.94
CA ALA A 34 -35.17 32.06 43.84
C ALA A 34 -35.55 32.82 42.55
N ALA A 35 -34.57 33.03 41.66
CA ALA A 35 -34.80 33.42 40.28
C ALA A 35 -34.95 32.16 39.41
N LEU A 36 -36.12 31.96 38.82
CA LEU A 36 -36.40 30.86 37.88
C LEU A 36 -35.83 31.19 36.49
N SER A 37 -34.50 31.09 36.35
CA SER A 37 -33.88 30.94 35.03
C SER A 37 -34.24 29.56 34.45
N PRO A 38 -34.61 29.45 33.16
CA PRO A 38 -34.86 28.16 32.55
C PRO A 38 -33.56 27.34 32.53
N VAL A 39 -33.64 26.09 32.98
CA VAL A 39 -32.52 25.14 32.80
C VAL A 39 -32.51 24.74 31.32
N THR A 40 -31.76 25.49 30.51
CA THR A 40 -31.23 24.97 29.26
C THR A 40 -30.28 23.84 29.61
N ALA A 41 -30.81 22.61 29.57
CA ALA A 41 -29.95 21.44 29.55
C ALA A 41 -29.03 21.59 28.34
N ASN A 42 -27.72 21.62 28.58
CA ASN A 42 -26.76 21.35 27.52
C ASN A 42 -26.98 19.88 27.13
N VAL A 43 -27.85 19.67 26.16
CA VAL A 43 -27.88 18.45 25.38
C VAL A 43 -26.54 18.42 24.65
N THR A 44 -25.58 17.72 25.24
CA THR A 44 -24.47 17.19 24.45
C THR A 44 -25.14 16.31 23.40
N GLU A 45 -25.27 16.82 22.18
CA GLU A 45 -25.71 15.98 21.08
C GLU A 45 -24.72 14.82 21.00
N VAL A 46 -25.22 13.61 21.28
CA VAL A 46 -24.54 12.38 20.91
C VAL A 46 -24.67 12.31 19.39
N ARG A 47 -23.84 13.11 18.70
CA ARG A 47 -23.68 13.12 17.25
C ARG A 47 -23.49 11.66 16.86
N ALA A 48 -24.46 11.11 16.12
CA ALA A 48 -24.45 9.70 15.77
C ALA A 48 -23.10 9.39 15.10
N ALA A 49 -22.45 8.30 15.52
CA ALA A 49 -21.12 7.94 15.02
C ALA A 49 -21.15 7.95 13.49
N GLU A 50 -20.37 8.85 12.89
CA GLU A 50 -20.52 9.17 11.48
C GLU A 50 -20.10 7.97 10.65
N THR A 51 -21.05 7.42 9.91
CA THR A 51 -20.80 6.26 9.05
C THR A 51 -20.03 6.70 7.83
N ALA A 52 -18.90 6.06 7.55
CA ALA A 52 -18.14 6.23 6.31
C ALA A 52 -19.07 6.09 5.09
N GLU A 53 -19.00 7.05 4.16
CA GLU A 53 -19.80 7.00 2.94
C GLU A 53 -19.37 5.86 2.01
N THR A 54 -20.32 5.35 1.23
CA THR A 54 -20.06 4.32 0.23
C THR A 54 -19.25 4.90 -0.94
N LEU A 55 -18.05 4.36 -1.17
CA LEU A 55 -17.21 4.73 -2.32
C LEU A 55 -17.95 4.49 -3.64
N ASN A 56 -18.00 5.51 -4.48
CA ASN A 56 -18.48 5.46 -5.85
C ASN A 56 -17.56 6.33 -6.72
N PRO A 57 -16.70 5.75 -7.59
CA PRO A 57 -16.57 4.32 -7.91
C PRO A 57 -16.05 3.46 -6.75
N SER A 58 -16.23 2.14 -6.85
CA SER A 58 -15.76 1.19 -5.83
C SER A 58 -14.27 0.88 -5.93
N VAL A 59 -13.67 0.34 -4.87
CA VAL A 59 -12.25 -0.10 -4.84
C VAL A 59 -11.91 -1.04 -5.99
N ASP A 60 -12.74 -2.05 -6.26
CA ASP A 60 -12.54 -3.00 -7.36
C ASP A 60 -12.73 -2.33 -8.74
N THR A 61 -13.59 -1.32 -8.84
CA THR A 61 -13.78 -0.52 -10.07
C THR A 61 -12.52 0.27 -10.39
N VAL A 62 -11.99 1.01 -9.41
CA VAL A 62 -10.77 1.81 -9.56
C VAL A 62 -9.58 0.91 -9.89
N LEU A 63 -9.33 -0.14 -9.12
CA LEU A 63 -8.19 -1.05 -9.40
C LEU A 63 -8.26 -1.69 -10.79
N ASN A 64 -9.44 -2.08 -11.28
CA ASN A 64 -9.56 -2.65 -12.62
C ASN A 64 -9.41 -1.59 -13.72
N SER A 65 -9.87 -0.37 -13.50
CA SER A 65 -9.68 0.75 -14.43
C SER A 65 -8.20 1.13 -14.51
N VAL A 66 -7.59 1.45 -13.36
CA VAL A 66 -6.23 1.96 -13.25
C VAL A 66 -5.19 0.94 -13.72
N ARG A 67 -5.31 -0.33 -13.32
CA ARG A 67 -4.49 -1.42 -13.89
C ARG A 67 -4.58 -1.51 -15.42
N SER A 68 -5.75 -1.23 -16.01
CA SER A 68 -5.93 -1.30 -17.46
C SER A 68 -5.39 -0.06 -18.18
N TYR A 69 -5.48 1.12 -17.56
CA TYR A 69 -4.83 2.33 -18.04
C TYR A 69 -3.31 2.20 -18.01
N MET A 70 -2.71 1.84 -16.87
CA MET A 70 -1.26 1.67 -16.70
C MET A 70 -0.68 0.71 -17.75
N LEU A 71 -1.26 -0.49 -17.89
CA LEU A 71 -0.85 -1.49 -18.88
C LEU A 71 -1.12 -1.10 -20.35
N SER A 72 -1.71 0.07 -20.61
CA SER A 72 -1.93 0.61 -21.96
C SER A 72 -1.01 1.78 -22.31
N VAL A 73 -0.40 2.44 -21.32
CA VAL A 73 0.59 3.52 -21.51
C VAL A 73 2.02 3.02 -21.23
N ASP A 74 2.20 2.26 -20.15
CA ASP A 74 3.45 1.58 -19.82
C ASP A 74 3.50 0.23 -20.53
N THR A 75 4.09 0.24 -21.73
CA THR A 75 4.18 -0.93 -22.63
C THR A 75 5.59 -1.52 -22.77
N ASP A 76 6.60 -0.83 -22.26
CA ASP A 76 8.01 -1.25 -22.21
C ASP A 76 8.62 -0.85 -20.85
N PRO A 77 8.19 -1.51 -19.75
CA PRO A 77 8.49 -1.06 -18.40
C PRO A 77 9.98 -1.12 -18.07
N ASP A 78 10.49 -0.10 -17.40
CA ASP A 78 11.90 0.10 -17.10
C ASP A 78 12.15 0.43 -15.62
N TYR A 79 13.29 1.04 -15.30
CA TYR A 79 13.61 1.49 -13.95
C TYR A 79 12.59 2.49 -13.37
N ASN A 80 11.94 3.31 -14.20
CA ASN A 80 10.93 4.25 -13.75
C ASN A 80 9.60 3.54 -13.40
N SER A 81 9.30 2.42 -14.06
CA SER A 81 8.09 1.60 -13.82
C SER A 81 8.06 0.82 -12.50
N ILE A 82 9.01 1.03 -11.55
CA ILE A 82 9.03 0.34 -10.25
C ILE A 82 7.70 0.49 -9.50
N TRP A 83 7.11 1.69 -9.43
CA TRP A 83 5.84 1.90 -8.73
C TRP A 83 4.64 1.29 -9.48
N ASN A 84 4.65 1.33 -10.81
CA ASN A 84 3.69 0.60 -11.63
C ASN A 84 3.72 -0.89 -11.30
N VAL A 85 4.90 -1.50 -11.33
CA VAL A 85 5.10 -2.94 -11.03
C VAL A 85 4.63 -3.30 -9.63
N ILE A 86 4.96 -2.50 -8.60
CA ILE A 86 4.50 -2.73 -7.23
C ILE A 86 2.97 -2.64 -7.14
N GLY A 87 2.36 -1.57 -7.63
CA GLY A 87 0.90 -1.39 -7.60
C GLY A 87 0.16 -2.50 -8.35
N LEU A 88 0.62 -2.82 -9.57
CA LEU A 88 0.06 -3.85 -10.43
C LEU A 88 0.15 -5.25 -9.78
N THR A 89 1.33 -5.68 -9.35
CA THR A 89 1.54 -7.03 -8.79
C THR A 89 0.86 -7.23 -7.43
N ARG A 90 0.93 -6.23 -6.54
CA ARG A 90 0.40 -6.35 -5.18
C ARG A 90 -1.13 -6.22 -5.12
N SER A 91 -1.77 -5.65 -6.15
CA SER A 91 -3.24 -5.53 -6.27
C SER A 91 -4.02 -6.85 -6.20
N GLY A 92 -3.38 -7.98 -6.52
CA GLY A 92 -4.06 -9.27 -6.67
C GLY A 92 -4.87 -9.41 -7.96
N LEU A 93 -4.77 -8.46 -8.89
CA LEU A 93 -5.27 -8.59 -10.25
C LEU A 93 -4.24 -9.29 -11.15
N SER A 94 -4.68 -9.83 -12.29
CA SER A 94 -3.77 -10.46 -13.25
C SER A 94 -2.94 -9.42 -14.00
N VAL A 95 -1.61 -9.53 -13.92
CA VAL A 95 -0.64 -8.77 -14.71
C VAL A 95 -0.11 -9.67 -15.86
N PRO A 96 0.13 -9.15 -17.08
CA PRO A 96 0.75 -9.94 -18.15
C PRO A 96 2.17 -10.40 -17.76
N SER A 97 2.47 -11.69 -17.92
CA SER A 97 3.81 -12.20 -17.62
C SER A 97 4.90 -11.62 -18.54
N SER A 98 4.53 -11.12 -19.73
CA SER A 98 5.43 -10.39 -20.62
C SER A 98 5.86 -9.04 -20.03
N TYR A 99 4.93 -8.27 -19.46
CA TYR A 99 5.23 -6.98 -18.81
C TYR A 99 6.22 -7.16 -17.64
N ILE A 100 6.01 -8.19 -16.81
CA ILE A 100 6.93 -8.55 -15.72
C ILE A 100 8.30 -9.02 -16.23
N GLN A 101 8.33 -9.75 -17.35
CA GLN A 101 9.58 -10.21 -17.96
C GLN A 101 10.37 -9.03 -18.55
N THR A 102 9.72 -8.15 -19.32
CA THR A 102 10.32 -6.95 -19.91
C THR A 102 10.88 -6.02 -18.83
N PHE A 103 10.14 -5.78 -17.74
CA PHE A 103 10.64 -5.02 -16.60
C PHE A 103 11.92 -5.64 -16.02
N TYR A 104 11.93 -6.96 -15.78
CA TYR A 104 13.13 -7.62 -15.28
C TYR A 104 14.32 -7.55 -16.26
N GLU A 105 14.07 -7.70 -17.55
CA GLU A 105 15.10 -7.64 -18.60
C GLU A 105 15.69 -6.23 -18.75
N ASN A 106 14.84 -5.19 -18.73
CA ASN A 106 15.24 -3.78 -18.78
C ASN A 106 15.99 -3.36 -17.50
N ILE A 107 15.51 -3.77 -16.31
CA ILE A 107 16.24 -3.59 -15.04
C ILE A 107 17.62 -4.26 -15.07
N TYR A 108 17.72 -5.50 -15.58
CA TYR A 108 18.98 -6.22 -15.66
C TYR A 108 19.97 -5.54 -16.62
N ALA A 109 19.49 -5.09 -17.78
CA ALA A 109 20.31 -4.33 -18.74
C ALA A 109 20.82 -3.01 -18.12
N TYR A 110 19.95 -2.25 -17.44
CA TYR A 110 20.29 -1.01 -16.76
C TYR A 110 21.32 -1.21 -15.63
N LEU A 111 21.19 -2.28 -14.83
CA LEU A 111 22.17 -2.65 -13.81
C LEU A 111 23.54 -2.98 -14.42
N VAL A 112 23.58 -3.70 -15.54
CA VAL A 112 24.84 -4.04 -16.24
C VAL A 112 25.48 -2.82 -16.90
N GLU A 113 24.69 -1.91 -17.49
CA GLU A 113 25.18 -0.67 -18.10
C GLU A 113 25.84 0.27 -17.08
N ASN A 114 25.32 0.30 -15.84
CA ASN A 114 25.82 1.17 -14.76
C ASN A 114 26.87 0.48 -13.85
N ASP A 115 27.46 -0.64 -14.28
CA ASP A 115 28.42 -1.45 -13.48
C ASP A 115 27.89 -1.76 -12.06
N TRP A 116 26.58 -2.03 -11.97
CA TRP A 116 25.78 -2.26 -10.76
C TRP A 116 25.71 -1.09 -9.77
N VAL A 117 26.29 0.06 -10.08
CA VAL A 117 26.26 1.27 -9.23
C VAL A 117 25.15 2.21 -9.70
N LEU A 118 23.91 1.98 -9.22
CA LEU A 118 22.76 2.86 -9.48
C LEU A 118 23.06 4.32 -9.11
N THR A 119 23.73 4.52 -7.97
CA THR A 119 23.98 5.85 -7.41
C THR A 119 25.06 5.81 -6.32
N ARG A 120 25.60 6.98 -6.00
CA ARG A 120 26.52 7.24 -4.87
C ARG A 120 26.00 8.35 -3.94
N THR A 121 24.77 8.80 -4.16
CA THR A 121 24.14 9.91 -3.44
C THR A 121 22.73 9.60 -2.96
N LYS A 122 21.99 8.77 -3.70
CA LYS A 122 20.56 8.50 -3.46
C LYS A 122 20.29 7.07 -3.00
N TYR A 123 20.87 6.62 -1.89
CA TYR A 123 20.83 5.21 -1.50
C TYR A 123 19.43 4.59 -1.30
N SER A 124 18.35 5.38 -1.15
CA SER A 124 16.98 4.88 -1.24
C SER A 124 16.62 4.28 -2.61
N ASP A 125 17.38 4.55 -3.67
CA ASP A 125 17.17 4.01 -5.02
C ASP A 125 17.45 2.50 -5.09
N TYR A 126 18.52 2.03 -4.43
CA TYR A 126 18.72 0.58 -4.22
C TYR A 126 17.54 -0.03 -3.47
N SER A 127 17.07 0.63 -2.40
CA SER A 127 15.93 0.18 -1.59
C SER A 127 14.62 0.07 -2.39
N LYS A 128 14.29 1.06 -3.23
CA LYS A 128 13.12 1.03 -4.13
C LYS A 128 13.21 -0.13 -5.12
N LEU A 129 14.40 -0.32 -5.72
CA LEU A 129 14.65 -1.42 -6.65
C LEU A 129 14.54 -2.79 -5.97
N ILE A 130 15.04 -2.94 -4.73
CA ILE A 130 14.86 -4.15 -3.92
C ILE A 130 13.37 -4.46 -3.75
N VAL A 131 12.54 -3.48 -3.36
CA VAL A 131 11.09 -3.68 -3.22
C VAL A 131 10.43 -4.06 -4.55
N GLY A 132 10.77 -3.38 -5.66
CA GLY A 132 10.24 -3.68 -7.00
C GLY A 132 10.60 -5.09 -7.51
N LEU A 133 11.85 -5.52 -7.32
CA LEU A 133 12.30 -6.87 -7.66
C LEU A 133 11.64 -7.95 -6.78
N THR A 134 11.45 -7.66 -5.49
CA THR A 134 10.76 -8.55 -4.55
C THR A 134 9.29 -8.74 -4.95
N ALA A 135 8.63 -7.67 -5.43
CA ALA A 135 7.24 -7.70 -5.89
C ALA A 135 7.01 -8.62 -7.10
N ILE A 136 8.03 -8.83 -7.94
CA ILE A 136 8.00 -9.77 -9.07
C ILE A 136 8.56 -11.17 -8.72
N GLY A 137 8.89 -11.44 -7.46
CA GLY A 137 9.43 -12.73 -7.00
C GLY A 137 10.91 -12.96 -7.35
N LYS A 138 11.70 -11.89 -7.52
CA LYS A 138 13.16 -11.96 -7.65
C LYS A 138 13.83 -11.69 -6.30
N ASP A 139 14.76 -12.56 -5.93
CA ASP A 139 15.60 -12.41 -4.73
C ASP A 139 16.62 -11.31 -4.96
N ALA A 140 16.40 -10.15 -4.33
CA ALA A 140 17.27 -8.99 -4.46
C ALA A 140 18.68 -9.23 -3.87
N GLN A 141 18.89 -10.30 -3.11
CA GLN A 141 20.23 -10.72 -2.65
C GLN A 141 21.01 -11.51 -3.71
N ASN A 142 20.38 -11.87 -4.83
CA ASN A 142 21.00 -12.64 -5.91
C ASN A 142 20.37 -12.31 -7.28
N ILE A 143 20.71 -11.14 -7.82
CA ILE A 143 20.39 -10.73 -9.19
C ILE A 143 21.64 -10.93 -10.04
N GLY A 144 21.67 -11.93 -10.92
CA GLY A 144 22.87 -12.24 -11.72
C GLY A 144 24.11 -12.67 -10.90
N GLY A 145 23.94 -12.96 -9.60
CA GLY A 145 25.04 -13.17 -8.65
C GLY A 145 25.37 -11.98 -7.74
N HIS A 146 24.75 -10.82 -7.95
CA HIS A 146 24.94 -9.61 -7.16
C HIS A 146 23.88 -9.47 -6.05
N ASN A 147 24.28 -8.95 -4.89
CA ASN A 147 23.41 -8.69 -3.74
C ASN A 147 23.13 -7.19 -3.62
N LEU A 148 21.89 -6.76 -3.88
CA LEU A 148 21.51 -5.34 -3.83
C LEU A 148 21.41 -4.80 -2.39
N LEU A 149 21.12 -5.67 -1.39
CA LEU A 149 21.14 -5.27 0.03
C LEU A 149 22.56 -4.88 0.48
N ALA A 150 23.62 -5.30 -0.23
CA ALA A 150 24.99 -4.92 0.08
C ALA A 150 25.27 -3.42 -0.10
N TYR A 151 24.55 -2.73 -0.99
CA TYR A 151 24.67 -1.28 -1.16
C TYR A 151 24.03 -0.48 0.00
N LEU A 152 23.33 -1.15 0.92
CA LEU A 152 22.78 -0.56 2.14
C LEU A 152 23.67 -0.82 3.37
N SER A 153 24.90 -1.31 3.19
CA SER A 153 25.81 -1.70 4.29
C SER A 153 26.28 -0.55 5.18
N ASP A 154 26.57 0.63 4.60
CA ASP A 154 27.01 1.82 5.33
C ASP A 154 25.84 2.78 5.59
N PHE A 155 25.52 2.94 6.87
CA PHE A 155 24.44 3.77 7.35
C PHE A 155 24.73 5.26 7.12
N THR A 156 26.00 5.65 7.01
CA THR A 156 26.42 7.00 6.62
C THR A 156 25.91 7.34 5.21
N ASP A 157 25.97 6.36 4.31
CA ASP A 157 25.51 6.48 2.93
C ASP A 157 23.99 6.36 2.82
N VAL A 158 23.36 5.45 3.59
CA VAL A 158 21.89 5.40 3.71
C VAL A 158 21.32 6.72 4.24
N LYS A 159 21.92 7.34 5.26
CA LYS A 159 21.50 8.64 5.83
C LYS A 159 21.79 9.85 4.93
N ARG A 160 22.45 9.68 3.78
CA ARG A 160 22.89 10.77 2.87
C ARG A 160 21.73 11.56 2.26
N GLN A 161 20.52 10.98 2.18
CA GLN A 161 19.28 11.66 1.78
C GLN A 161 18.44 12.19 2.96
N GLY A 162 19.02 12.27 4.16
CA GLY A 162 18.25 12.53 5.38
C GLY A 162 17.26 11.39 5.66
N PHE A 163 16.08 11.72 6.18
CA PHE A 163 15.10 10.75 6.70
C PHE A 163 14.59 9.74 5.67
N ASN A 164 14.51 10.12 4.39
CA ASN A 164 13.98 9.25 3.33
C ASN A 164 14.84 7.98 3.10
N GLY A 165 16.16 8.05 3.32
CA GLY A 165 17.06 6.91 3.15
C GLY A 165 16.81 5.78 4.16
N PRO A 166 16.86 6.05 5.48
CA PRO A 166 16.53 5.08 6.53
C PRO A 166 15.12 4.51 6.45
N ILE A 167 14.11 5.33 6.06
CA ILE A 167 12.75 4.84 5.78
C ILE A 167 12.79 3.72 4.74
N TRP A 168 13.32 4.00 3.53
CA TRP A 168 13.32 3.00 2.46
C TRP A 168 14.24 1.82 2.74
N ALA A 169 15.38 2.01 3.42
CA ALA A 169 16.26 0.91 3.80
C ALA A 169 15.59 -0.06 4.78
N LEU A 170 14.78 0.43 5.73
CA LEU A 170 14.01 -0.43 6.64
C LEU A 170 12.85 -1.13 5.92
N ILE A 171 12.14 -0.43 5.02
CA ILE A 171 11.12 -1.05 4.15
C ILE A 171 11.74 -2.16 3.29
N ALA A 172 12.89 -1.90 2.66
CA ALA A 172 13.58 -2.87 1.80
C ALA A 172 14.07 -4.10 2.58
N LEU A 173 14.67 -3.90 3.76
CA LEU A 173 15.07 -5.00 4.65
C LEU A 173 13.86 -5.86 5.06
N ASN A 174 12.78 -5.23 5.54
CA ASN A 174 11.58 -5.94 6.01
C ASN A 174 10.68 -6.46 4.88
N SER A 175 11.00 -6.14 3.61
CA SER A 175 10.13 -6.51 2.48
C SER A 175 10.02 -8.02 2.25
N HIS A 176 11.00 -8.83 2.69
CA HIS A 176 10.88 -10.29 2.72
C HIS A 176 11.70 -10.89 3.88
N PRO A 177 11.16 -11.84 4.67
CA PRO A 177 11.79 -12.37 5.90
C PRO A 177 13.05 -13.24 5.69
N SER A 178 13.60 -13.28 4.48
CA SER A 178 14.91 -13.89 4.18
C SER A 178 15.99 -12.86 3.81
N TYR A 179 15.68 -11.57 3.88
CA TYR A 179 16.61 -10.50 3.56
C TYR A 179 17.46 -10.10 4.76
N THR A 180 18.73 -9.84 4.48
CA THR A 180 19.71 -9.37 5.46
C THR A 180 20.60 -8.33 4.79
N ILE A 181 20.91 -7.24 5.49
CA ILE A 181 22.01 -6.36 5.10
C ILE A 181 23.31 -7.06 5.50
N PRO A 182 24.24 -7.35 4.57
CA PRO A 182 25.47 -8.04 4.88
C PRO A 182 26.41 -7.16 5.71
N THR A 183 27.25 -7.79 6.53
CA THR A 183 28.28 -7.09 7.30
C THR A 183 29.41 -6.61 6.39
N ASP A 184 29.77 -5.34 6.51
CA ASP A 184 30.80 -4.67 5.72
C ASP A 184 31.85 -4.05 6.64
N ALA A 185 33.09 -4.56 6.55
CA ALA A 185 34.21 -4.08 7.35
C ALA A 185 34.82 -2.76 6.84
N SER A 186 34.31 -2.19 5.75
CA SER A 186 34.72 -0.90 5.18
C SER A 186 33.70 0.23 5.41
N ALA A 187 32.48 -0.10 5.82
CA ALA A 187 31.46 0.87 6.22
C ALA A 187 31.95 1.76 7.37
N GLN A 188 31.70 3.07 7.26
CA GLN A 188 31.98 4.04 8.33
C GLN A 188 31.04 3.82 9.53
N GLU A 189 29.80 3.43 9.28
CA GLU A 189 28.80 3.08 10.29
C GLU A 189 27.96 1.92 9.77
N GLN A 190 28.09 0.71 10.32
CA GLN A 190 27.34 -0.46 9.83
C GLN A 190 25.82 -0.25 9.99
N THR A 191 25.07 -0.32 8.89
CA THR A 191 23.60 -0.35 8.93
C THR A 191 23.14 -1.61 9.65
N THR A 192 22.23 -1.44 10.60
CA THR A 192 21.56 -2.51 11.33
C THR A 192 20.07 -2.18 11.44
N GLU A 193 19.24 -3.22 11.57
CA GLU A 193 17.79 -3.09 11.77
C GLU A 193 17.46 -2.17 12.97
N GLU A 194 18.09 -2.42 14.12
CA GLU A 194 17.92 -1.58 15.32
C GLU A 194 18.42 -0.14 15.11
N GLY A 195 19.50 0.05 14.35
CA GLY A 195 20.02 1.38 14.01
C GLY A 195 19.05 2.18 13.12
N LEU A 196 18.40 1.52 12.17
CA LEU A 196 17.34 2.11 11.35
C LEU A 196 16.13 2.50 12.20
N ILE A 197 15.60 1.57 13.01
CA ILE A 197 14.46 1.83 13.91
C ILE A 197 14.79 2.97 14.89
N THR A 198 15.92 2.89 15.57
CA THR A 198 16.39 3.90 16.53
C THR A 198 16.54 5.28 15.87
N TYR A 199 17.02 5.36 14.63
CA TYR A 199 17.12 6.64 13.91
C TYR A 199 15.73 7.22 13.59
N LEU A 200 14.79 6.39 13.13
CA LEU A 200 13.41 6.83 12.84
C LEU A 200 12.69 7.30 14.12
N LEU A 201 12.77 6.54 15.22
CA LEU A 201 12.17 6.93 16.50
C LEU A 201 12.77 8.23 17.07
N ASN A 202 14.08 8.44 16.94
CA ASN A 202 14.74 9.67 17.42
C ASN A 202 14.42 10.92 16.59
N GLY A 203 13.79 10.79 15.42
CA GLY A 203 13.34 11.92 14.59
C GLY A 203 11.84 12.19 14.64
N GLU A 204 11.10 11.55 15.55
CA GLU A 204 9.70 11.88 15.81
C GLU A 204 9.58 13.34 16.31
N THR A 205 8.57 14.08 15.84
CA THR A 205 8.38 15.48 16.28
C THR A 205 7.80 15.58 17.69
N ALA A 206 7.88 16.77 18.28
CA ALA A 206 7.24 17.07 19.57
C ALA A 206 5.70 16.98 19.57
N TYR A 207 5.08 16.80 18.40
CA TYR A 207 3.63 16.67 18.21
C TYR A 207 3.20 15.25 17.79
N GLY A 208 4.13 14.28 17.78
CA GLY A 208 3.97 13.01 17.07
C GLY A 208 4.38 13.12 15.60
N GLY A 209 4.36 12.01 14.87
CA GLY A 209 4.66 11.99 13.43
C GLY A 209 6.09 12.43 13.07
N TRP A 210 6.33 12.65 11.78
CA TRP A 210 7.66 12.87 11.20
C TRP A 210 7.64 13.90 10.05
N THR A 211 8.80 14.49 9.73
CA THR A 211 8.98 15.43 8.62
C THR A 211 10.41 15.35 8.06
N LEU A 212 10.63 15.78 6.80
CA LEU A 212 11.98 15.98 6.25
C LEU A 212 12.66 17.24 6.80
N ALA A 213 11.91 18.27 7.20
CA ALA A 213 12.43 19.57 7.62
C ALA A 213 11.45 20.34 8.51
N GLY A 214 11.99 21.17 9.41
CA GLY A 214 11.19 21.95 10.36
C GLY A 214 10.88 21.19 11.65
N THR A 215 9.77 21.57 12.30
CA THR A 215 9.32 20.99 13.60
C THR A 215 7.91 20.43 13.58
N GLU A 216 7.12 20.79 12.57
CA GLU A 216 5.75 20.32 12.40
C GLU A 216 5.76 19.04 11.54
N PRO A 217 4.88 18.05 11.77
CA PRO A 217 4.87 16.83 10.98
C PRO A 217 4.30 17.06 9.58
N ASP A 218 4.69 16.17 8.66
CA ASP A 218 4.17 16.13 7.29
C ASP A 218 3.41 14.81 7.07
N ALA A 219 2.34 14.84 6.26
CA ALA A 219 1.47 13.68 6.04
C ALA A 219 2.17 12.55 5.27
N ASP A 220 3.00 12.89 4.27
CA ASP A 220 3.70 11.93 3.42
C ASP A 220 4.77 11.23 4.25
N ILE A 221 5.62 12.00 4.93
CA ILE A 221 6.74 11.48 5.71
C ILE A 221 6.27 10.76 6.97
N THR A 222 5.18 11.22 7.61
CA THR A 222 4.53 10.47 8.70
C THR A 222 3.98 9.15 8.20
N GLY A 223 3.27 9.14 7.05
CA GLY A 223 2.77 7.92 6.43
C GLY A 223 3.91 6.94 6.11
N MET A 224 4.92 7.38 5.37
CA MET A 224 6.08 6.56 4.98
C MET A 224 6.86 6.01 6.19
N THR A 225 6.97 6.78 7.28
CA THR A 225 7.67 6.31 8.50
C THR A 225 6.84 5.26 9.25
N ILE A 226 5.50 5.39 9.31
CA ILE A 226 4.62 4.34 9.82
C ILE A 226 4.74 3.07 8.96
N GLN A 227 4.80 3.20 7.63
CA GLN A 227 4.99 2.05 6.71
C GLN A 227 6.31 1.30 6.94
N ALA A 228 7.39 2.02 7.27
CA ALA A 228 8.69 1.43 7.60
C ALA A 228 8.69 0.74 8.98
N LEU A 229 7.98 1.32 9.95
CA LEU A 229 7.93 0.84 11.34
C LEU A 229 6.80 -0.18 11.61
N SER A 230 5.83 -0.35 10.72
CA SER A 230 4.67 -1.23 10.94
C SER A 230 4.99 -2.71 11.22
N PRO A 231 6.09 -3.33 10.76
CA PRO A 231 6.46 -4.69 11.16
C PRO A 231 6.67 -4.89 12.68
N TYR A 232 6.84 -3.82 13.44
CA TYR A 232 7.04 -3.85 14.90
C TYR A 232 5.85 -3.29 15.70
N TYR A 233 4.78 -2.86 15.02
CA TYR A 233 3.59 -2.31 15.68
C TYR A 233 2.83 -3.42 16.42
N GLY A 234 2.62 -3.23 17.72
CA GLY A 234 2.08 -4.25 18.64
C GLY A 234 3.13 -5.23 19.21
N GLU A 235 4.32 -5.33 18.59
CA GLU A 235 5.43 -6.19 19.03
C GLU A 235 6.48 -5.42 19.86
N ARG A 236 6.56 -4.09 19.69
CA ARG A 236 7.49 -3.20 20.39
C ARG A 236 6.77 -2.02 21.03
N ASP A 237 6.89 -1.84 22.35
CA ASP A 237 6.27 -0.73 23.10
C ASP A 237 6.71 0.66 22.61
N ASP A 238 7.98 0.82 22.25
CA ASP A 238 8.57 2.09 21.81
C ASP A 238 8.08 2.50 20.41
N VAL A 239 8.09 1.55 19.47
CA VAL A 239 7.54 1.74 18.11
C VAL A 239 6.02 1.93 18.14
N THR A 240 5.31 1.12 18.93
CA THR A 240 3.84 1.21 19.05
C THR A 240 3.44 2.58 19.58
N GLY A 241 4.08 3.06 20.65
CA GLY A 241 3.77 4.38 21.20
C GLY A 241 4.07 5.54 20.25
N ALA A 242 5.08 5.44 19.38
CA ALA A 242 5.37 6.46 18.36
C ALA A 242 4.36 6.42 17.20
N ILE A 243 4.00 5.23 16.73
CA ILE A 243 2.94 5.06 15.73
C ILE A 243 1.59 5.55 16.27
N ASP A 244 1.22 5.25 17.52
CA ASP A 244 -0.04 5.73 18.12
C ASP A 244 -0.14 7.27 18.11
N ARG A 245 0.94 7.97 18.50
CA ARG A 245 1.00 9.44 18.44
C ARG A 245 0.90 9.98 17.02
N ALA A 246 1.53 9.30 16.06
CA ALA A 246 1.46 9.65 14.65
C ALA A 246 0.06 9.40 14.05
N LEU A 247 -0.62 8.33 14.45
CA LEU A 247 -2.01 8.02 14.06
C LEU A 247 -3.00 9.03 14.62
N ASP A 248 -2.81 9.47 15.86
CA ASP A 248 -3.65 10.50 16.47
C ASP A 248 -3.40 11.88 15.81
N TRP A 249 -2.15 12.24 15.49
CA TRP A 249 -1.85 13.44 14.68
C TRP A 249 -2.48 13.38 13.28
N LEU A 250 -2.38 12.24 12.59
CA LEU A 250 -3.05 12.03 11.29
C LEU A 250 -4.57 12.18 11.42
N SER A 251 -5.16 11.64 12.48
CA SER A 251 -6.57 11.82 12.79
C SER A 251 -6.93 13.29 13.04
N GLU A 252 -6.09 14.09 13.71
CA GLU A 252 -6.37 15.51 13.93
C GLU A 252 -6.17 16.38 12.68
N THR A 253 -5.20 16.06 11.82
CA THR A 253 -4.87 16.84 10.60
C THR A 253 -5.74 16.51 9.38
N GLN A 254 -6.47 15.38 9.40
CA GLN A 254 -7.31 14.94 8.28
C GLN A 254 -8.38 15.97 7.91
N LEU A 255 -8.46 16.28 6.61
CA LEU A 255 -9.32 17.32 6.06
C LEU A 255 -10.79 16.87 5.94
N ALA A 256 -11.71 17.83 5.79
CA ALA A 256 -13.15 17.58 5.73
C ALA A 256 -13.61 16.82 4.46
N SER A 257 -12.73 16.68 3.47
CA SER A 257 -12.82 15.81 2.29
C SER A 257 -12.52 14.33 2.58
N GLY A 258 -11.98 14.04 3.77
CA GLY A 258 -11.34 12.78 4.13
C GLY A 258 -9.86 12.69 3.73
N GLY A 259 -9.37 13.65 2.94
CA GLY A 259 -8.00 13.70 2.41
C GLY A 259 -6.97 14.35 3.34
N TYR A 260 -5.78 14.55 2.78
CA TYR A 260 -4.59 15.06 3.47
C TYR A 260 -3.84 16.02 2.53
N GLY A 261 -3.04 16.91 3.11
CA GLY A 261 -2.28 17.88 2.32
C GLY A 261 -0.89 18.13 2.85
N THR A 262 -0.02 18.57 1.94
CA THR A 262 1.34 19.02 2.22
C THR A 262 1.60 20.36 1.51
N MET A 263 2.49 21.17 2.08
CA MET A 263 2.84 22.51 1.57
C MET A 263 1.64 23.47 1.33
N GLY A 264 0.50 23.23 2.01
CA GLY A 264 -0.72 24.03 1.86
C GLY A 264 -1.66 23.62 0.72
N ALA A 265 -1.39 22.51 0.03
CA ALA A 265 -2.28 21.93 -0.98
C ALA A 265 -2.75 20.53 -0.54
N GLU A 266 -4.00 20.18 -0.86
CA GLU A 266 -4.54 18.82 -0.66
C GLU A 266 -4.26 17.97 -1.91
N THR A 267 -3.55 16.85 -1.74
CA THR A 267 -3.01 16.04 -2.85
C THR A 267 -3.52 14.60 -2.83
N SER A 268 -3.48 13.92 -3.97
CA SER A 268 -3.77 12.48 -4.05
C SER A 268 -2.69 11.66 -3.34
N GLU A 269 -1.45 12.13 -3.37
CA GLU A 269 -0.23 11.48 -2.91
C GLU A 269 -0.18 11.45 -1.37
N SER A 270 -0.52 12.54 -0.69
CA SER A 270 -0.63 12.58 0.77
C SER A 270 -1.75 11.66 1.27
N ALA A 271 -2.89 11.59 0.56
CA ALA A 271 -3.93 10.61 0.85
C ALA A 271 -3.42 9.18 0.64
N ALA A 272 -2.67 8.92 -0.44
CA ALA A 272 -2.08 7.62 -0.74
C ALA A 272 -1.11 7.14 0.36
N GLN A 273 -0.17 7.98 0.81
CA GLN A 273 0.78 7.60 1.87
C GLN A 273 0.08 7.25 3.19
N VAL A 274 -0.95 7.99 3.57
CA VAL A 274 -1.73 7.70 4.78
C VAL A 274 -2.57 6.43 4.61
N ILE A 275 -3.16 6.17 3.44
CA ILE A 275 -3.88 4.91 3.18
C ILE A 275 -2.96 3.70 3.30
N VAL A 276 -1.74 3.75 2.74
CA VAL A 276 -0.79 2.63 2.86
C VAL A 276 -0.35 2.44 4.32
N ALA A 277 -0.09 3.53 5.05
CA ALA A 277 0.26 3.50 6.47
C ALA A 277 -0.83 2.86 7.33
N LEU A 278 -2.07 3.33 7.22
CA LEU A 278 -3.22 2.76 7.96
C LEU A 278 -3.42 1.28 7.59
N SER A 279 -3.25 0.93 6.32
CA SER A 279 -3.35 -0.46 5.85
C SER A 279 -2.22 -1.35 6.38
N SER A 280 -1.00 -0.83 6.57
CA SER A 280 0.14 -1.62 7.06
C SER A 280 0.08 -1.88 8.57
N VAL A 281 -0.60 -1.03 9.35
CA VAL A 281 -0.88 -1.25 10.78
C VAL A 281 -2.27 -1.88 11.05
N GLY A 282 -2.96 -2.36 10.01
CA GLY A 282 -4.22 -3.11 10.15
C GLY A 282 -5.49 -2.27 10.35
N ILE A 283 -5.42 -0.95 10.17
CA ILE A 283 -6.54 -0.02 10.42
C ILE A 283 -7.41 0.10 9.16
N ASP A 284 -8.62 -0.44 9.25
CA ASP A 284 -9.68 -0.17 8.27
C ASP A 284 -10.26 1.23 8.51
N CYS A 285 -9.83 2.18 7.68
CA CYS A 285 -10.21 3.58 7.78
C CYS A 285 -11.66 3.89 7.34
N ALA A 286 -12.44 2.90 6.89
CA ALA A 286 -13.90 3.01 6.78
C ALA A 286 -14.62 2.62 8.09
N LYS A 287 -13.91 2.06 9.07
CA LYS A 287 -14.44 1.55 10.34
C LYS A 287 -13.87 2.25 11.58
N ASP A 288 -12.63 2.73 11.53
CA ASP A 288 -12.06 3.53 12.62
C ASP A 288 -12.60 4.97 12.58
N SER A 289 -13.43 5.32 13.57
CA SER A 289 -14.06 6.65 13.70
C SER A 289 -13.08 7.81 13.84
N ARG A 290 -11.80 7.56 14.15
CA ARG A 290 -10.76 8.60 14.07
C ARG A 290 -10.64 9.17 12.66
N PHE A 291 -10.79 8.34 11.64
CA PHE A 291 -10.53 8.69 10.24
C PHE A 291 -11.79 9.02 9.43
N ILE A 292 -12.93 9.27 10.09
CA ILE A 292 -14.19 9.63 9.44
C ILE A 292 -14.59 11.07 9.83
N LYS A 293 -14.64 11.98 8.86
CA LYS A 293 -15.00 13.41 9.02
C LYS A 293 -16.21 13.76 8.15
N ASN A 294 -17.35 14.08 8.74
CA ASN A 294 -18.60 14.36 8.02
C ASN A 294 -19.00 13.23 7.04
N GLY A 295 -18.71 11.98 7.40
CA GLY A 295 -18.88 10.78 6.56
C GLY A 295 -17.76 10.54 5.52
N LYS A 296 -16.89 11.51 5.25
CA LYS A 296 -15.70 11.35 4.40
C LYS A 296 -14.58 10.62 5.16
N TRP A 297 -13.70 9.91 4.43
CA TRP A 297 -12.62 9.09 4.99
C TRP A 297 -11.45 8.95 3.98
N PRO A 298 -10.28 8.38 4.31
CA PRO A 298 -9.08 8.49 3.47
C PRO A 298 -9.28 8.04 2.02
N MET A 299 -10.01 6.95 1.78
CA MET A 299 -10.30 6.51 0.41
C MET A 299 -11.23 7.46 -0.36
N THR A 300 -12.10 8.24 0.29
CA THR A 300 -12.90 9.28 -0.40
C THR A 300 -12.02 10.48 -0.75
N GLY A 301 -11.11 10.83 0.17
CA GLY A 301 -10.06 11.83 -0.07
C GLY A 301 -9.18 11.46 -1.26
N LEU A 302 -8.79 10.19 -1.41
CA LEU A 302 -8.08 9.72 -2.60
C LEU A 302 -8.98 9.66 -3.85
N PHE A 303 -10.20 9.13 -3.75
CA PHE A 303 -11.06 8.89 -4.92
C PHE A 303 -11.68 10.16 -5.51
N GLN A 304 -11.66 11.31 -4.82
CA GLN A 304 -11.99 12.59 -5.45
C GLN A 304 -11.00 13.00 -6.57
N TYR A 305 -9.80 12.39 -6.58
CA TYR A 305 -8.78 12.59 -7.61
C TYR A 305 -8.86 11.58 -8.77
N TYR A 306 -9.68 10.52 -8.66
CA TYR A 306 -9.79 9.49 -9.69
C TYR A 306 -10.49 10.02 -10.95
N LEU A 307 -9.90 9.76 -12.12
CA LEU A 307 -10.42 10.14 -13.43
C LEU A 307 -11.08 8.94 -14.15
N PRO A 308 -12.24 9.11 -14.83
CA PRO A 308 -12.94 8.04 -15.54
C PRO A 308 -12.09 7.24 -16.54
N GLU A 309 -11.10 7.87 -17.16
CA GLU A 309 -10.10 7.29 -18.08
C GLU A 309 -9.09 6.33 -17.41
N GLY A 310 -9.07 6.25 -16.08
CA GLY A 310 -8.27 5.29 -15.32
C GLY A 310 -6.97 5.83 -14.72
N GLY A 311 -6.83 7.14 -14.58
CA GLY A 311 -5.73 7.76 -13.84
C GLY A 311 -6.18 8.48 -12.57
N PHE A 312 -5.24 9.19 -11.94
CA PHE A 312 -5.49 10.13 -10.85
C PHE A 312 -4.93 11.52 -11.19
N MET A 313 -5.54 12.56 -10.62
CA MET A 313 -5.05 13.94 -10.63
C MET A 313 -4.13 14.19 -9.42
N HIS A 314 -3.08 14.99 -9.57
CA HIS A 314 -2.23 15.42 -8.46
C HIS A 314 -3.00 16.30 -7.45
N VAL A 315 -3.58 17.40 -7.94
CA VAL A 315 -4.52 18.26 -7.22
C VAL A 315 -5.79 18.49 -8.04
N ALA A 316 -6.89 18.81 -7.38
CA ALA A 316 -8.19 18.98 -8.02
C ALA A 316 -8.26 20.25 -8.89
N ALA A 317 -9.11 20.24 -9.91
CA ALA A 317 -9.28 21.37 -10.83
C ALA A 317 -9.65 22.67 -10.08
N GLY A 318 -8.80 23.68 -10.15
CA GLY A 318 -9.00 24.97 -9.48
C GLY A 318 -8.68 25.00 -7.98
N ALA A 319 -8.10 23.94 -7.42
CA ALA A 319 -7.59 23.92 -6.05
C ALA A 319 -6.27 24.70 -5.91
N ALA A 320 -5.81 24.89 -4.65
CA ALA A 320 -4.43 25.27 -4.38
C ALA A 320 -3.47 24.16 -4.86
N ASN A 321 -2.30 24.56 -5.36
CA ASN A 321 -1.32 23.66 -5.97
C ASN A 321 0.08 23.99 -5.41
N ASN A 322 0.84 22.96 -5.03
CA ASN A 322 2.19 23.10 -4.48
C ASN A 322 3.31 22.95 -5.54
N GLY A 323 2.96 22.59 -6.78
CA GLY A 323 3.88 22.42 -7.90
C GLY A 323 4.09 20.99 -8.39
N GLY A 324 3.51 19.96 -7.75
CA GLY A 324 3.72 18.55 -8.11
C GLY A 324 3.06 18.08 -9.41
N GLY A 325 2.21 18.90 -10.04
CA GLY A 325 1.55 18.59 -11.31
C GLY A 325 0.53 19.66 -11.73
N GLU A 326 0.03 19.60 -12.96
CA GLU A 326 -1.09 20.46 -13.39
C GLU A 326 -2.38 20.09 -12.65
N ALA A 327 -3.21 21.11 -12.34
CA ALA A 327 -4.41 20.94 -11.54
C ALA A 327 -5.60 20.50 -12.38
N GLY A 328 -6.23 19.38 -12.01
CA GLY A 328 -7.39 18.85 -12.75
C GLY A 328 -7.06 17.95 -13.94
N THR A 329 -5.79 17.60 -14.16
CA THR A 329 -5.34 16.73 -15.25
C THR A 329 -4.72 15.44 -14.72
N LEU A 330 -4.66 14.41 -15.56
CA LEU A 330 -4.06 13.11 -15.22
C LEU A 330 -2.55 13.27 -14.99
N ASN A 331 -2.06 12.76 -13.86
CA ASN A 331 -0.64 12.77 -13.49
C ASN A 331 -0.15 11.32 -13.28
N GLY A 332 1.03 10.99 -13.82
CA GLY A 332 1.61 9.64 -13.73
C GLY A 332 1.91 9.20 -12.30
N MET A 333 2.59 10.05 -11.52
CA MET A 333 2.93 9.78 -10.12
C MET A 333 1.68 9.67 -9.24
N ALA A 334 0.71 10.57 -9.41
CA ALA A 334 -0.60 10.47 -8.76
C ALA A 334 -1.28 9.12 -9.07
N THR A 335 -1.17 8.66 -10.33
CA THR A 335 -1.75 7.39 -10.79
C THR A 335 -1.03 6.17 -10.18
N GLU A 336 0.29 6.20 -10.10
CA GLU A 336 1.12 5.19 -9.43
C GLU A 336 0.77 5.08 -7.94
N GLN A 337 0.78 6.20 -7.22
CA GLN A 337 0.50 6.24 -5.78
C GLN A 337 -0.96 5.88 -5.48
N GLY A 338 -1.91 6.42 -6.26
CA GLY A 338 -3.32 6.05 -6.16
C GLY A 338 -3.56 4.56 -6.43
N MET A 339 -2.85 3.96 -7.39
CA MET A 339 -2.91 2.51 -7.64
C MET A 339 -2.40 1.71 -6.44
N TYR A 340 -1.19 1.98 -5.93
CA TYR A 340 -0.64 1.16 -4.85
C TYR A 340 -1.32 1.40 -3.50
N ALA A 341 -1.86 2.59 -3.22
CA ALA A 341 -2.67 2.84 -2.04
C ALA A 341 -4.01 2.10 -2.10
N THR A 342 -4.69 2.15 -3.26
CA THR A 342 -5.91 1.36 -3.46
C THR A 342 -5.63 -0.14 -3.36
N ALA A 343 -4.46 -0.60 -3.82
CA ALA A 343 -4.02 -1.98 -3.66
C ALA A 343 -3.75 -2.33 -2.19
N ALA A 344 -3.08 -1.47 -1.41
CA ALA A 344 -2.82 -1.67 0.02
C ALA A 344 -4.12 -1.83 0.82
N TYR A 345 -5.09 -0.93 0.60
CA TYR A 345 -6.40 -1.03 1.26
C TYR A 345 -7.17 -2.29 0.82
N LYS A 346 -7.10 -2.68 -0.47
CA LYS A 346 -7.71 -3.94 -0.93
C LYS A 346 -7.03 -5.18 -0.33
N ARG A 347 -5.72 -5.15 -0.07
CA ARG A 347 -4.99 -6.24 0.61
C ARG A 347 -5.42 -6.38 2.07
N LEU A 348 -5.59 -5.26 2.79
CA LEU A 348 -6.16 -5.24 4.13
C LEU A 348 -7.56 -5.90 4.16
N LEU A 349 -8.47 -5.46 3.27
CA LEU A 349 -9.83 -6.01 3.18
C LEU A 349 -9.87 -7.51 2.82
N ASP A 350 -8.88 -8.00 2.07
CA ASP A 350 -8.73 -9.41 1.70
C ASP A 350 -8.02 -10.25 2.78
N GLY A 351 -7.54 -9.65 3.88
CA GLY A 351 -6.76 -10.35 4.91
C GLY A 351 -5.39 -10.85 4.42
N LYS A 352 -4.78 -10.12 3.48
CA LYS A 352 -3.42 -10.38 2.95
C LYS A 352 -2.37 -9.58 3.74
N THR A 353 -1.10 -9.92 3.54
CA THR A 353 0.03 -9.12 4.06
C THR A 353 0.00 -7.67 3.54
N ALA A 354 0.72 -6.76 4.21
CA ALA A 354 0.80 -5.37 3.80
C ALA A 354 1.37 -5.17 2.37
N LEU A 355 1.34 -3.92 1.86
CA LEU A 355 1.80 -3.61 0.51
C LEU A 355 3.25 -4.07 0.28
N TYR A 356 4.17 -3.68 1.17
CA TYR A 356 5.60 -4.00 1.08
C TYR A 356 6.02 -5.27 1.84
N ASP A 357 5.21 -5.78 2.78
CA ASP A 357 5.44 -7.12 3.36
C ASP A 357 5.12 -8.18 2.30
N MET A 358 6.15 -8.67 1.64
CA MET A 358 6.07 -9.68 0.59
C MET A 358 6.46 -11.07 1.11
N SER A 359 6.30 -11.34 2.42
CA SER A 359 6.37 -12.71 2.98
C SER A 359 5.39 -13.70 2.35
N ASP A 360 4.37 -13.22 1.63
CA ASP A 360 3.46 -14.02 0.79
C ASP A 360 4.03 -14.38 -0.61
N THR A 361 5.15 -13.77 -1.02
CA THR A 361 5.80 -13.99 -2.31
C THR A 361 6.90 -15.05 -2.21
N THR A 362 6.90 -16.04 -3.12
CA THR A 362 8.03 -16.98 -3.25
C THR A 362 9.13 -16.38 -4.12
N LEU A 363 10.31 -16.13 -3.53
CA LEU A 363 11.46 -15.58 -4.25
C LEU A 363 12.22 -16.64 -5.09
N SER A 364 12.90 -16.15 -6.12
CA SER A 364 13.77 -16.90 -7.02
C SER A 364 14.97 -16.04 -7.44
N ALA A 365 16.14 -16.63 -7.66
CA ALA A 365 17.31 -15.86 -8.11
C ALA A 365 17.03 -15.11 -9.43
N GLY A 366 17.56 -13.90 -9.55
CA GLY A 366 17.58 -13.15 -10.80
C GLY A 366 18.46 -13.86 -11.82
N GLU A 367 17.85 -14.24 -12.95
CA GLU A 367 18.53 -14.91 -14.05
C GLU A 367 19.35 -13.92 -14.89
N VAL A 368 20.50 -14.37 -15.39
CA VAL A 368 21.39 -13.56 -16.23
C VAL A 368 20.74 -13.36 -17.60
N VAL A 369 20.54 -12.10 -17.99
CA VAL A 369 20.03 -11.73 -19.32
C VAL A 369 21.19 -11.48 -20.28
N ASP A 370 21.05 -11.87 -21.55
CA ASP A 370 22.10 -11.68 -22.57
C ASP A 370 22.05 -10.27 -23.19
N VAL A 371 22.63 -9.33 -22.46
CA VAL A 371 22.75 -7.90 -22.80
C VAL A 371 23.56 -7.68 -24.11
N SER A 372 24.19 -8.71 -24.69
CA SER A 372 24.80 -8.60 -26.03
C SER A 372 23.79 -8.49 -27.17
N THR A 373 22.49 -8.69 -26.88
CA THR A 373 21.39 -8.60 -27.86
C THR A 373 20.29 -7.59 -27.51
N SER A 374 20.34 -6.97 -26.33
CA SER A 374 19.48 -5.82 -26.00
C SER A 374 19.86 -4.64 -26.90
N ASN A 375 18.91 -4.23 -27.75
CA ASN A 375 19.14 -3.29 -28.84
C ASN A 375 19.22 -1.84 -28.33
N THR A 376 20.37 -1.46 -27.77
CA THR A 376 20.67 -0.08 -27.40
C THR A 376 20.53 0.82 -28.63
N GLY A 377 19.65 1.82 -28.54
CA GLY A 377 19.36 2.78 -29.62
C GLY A 377 20.48 3.78 -29.90
N GLY A 378 21.74 3.40 -29.66
CA GLY A 378 22.92 4.24 -29.85
C GLY A 378 23.17 4.51 -31.33
N VAL A 379 22.69 5.65 -31.81
CA VAL A 379 23.07 6.18 -33.12
C VAL A 379 24.56 6.49 -33.15
N ASP A 380 25.32 5.73 -33.94
CA ASP A 380 26.71 6.08 -34.23
C ASP A 380 26.80 7.31 -35.15
N ALA A 381 27.96 7.95 -35.17
CA ALA A 381 28.23 9.12 -36.00
C ALA A 381 28.43 8.78 -37.50
N SER A 382 27.91 7.66 -38.00
CA SER A 382 28.05 7.21 -39.39
C SER A 382 26.73 7.16 -40.17
N GLY A 383 25.57 7.27 -39.52
CA GLY A 383 24.27 7.48 -40.21
C GLY A 383 23.87 6.41 -41.22
N SER A 384 24.29 5.16 -41.03
CA SER A 384 24.08 4.06 -41.98
C SER A 384 22.94 3.12 -41.55
N THR A 385 21.81 3.17 -42.24
CA THR A 385 20.66 2.29 -41.97
C THR A 385 20.94 0.86 -42.44
N ARG A 386 21.12 -0.07 -41.49
CA ARG A 386 21.20 -1.51 -41.77
C ARG A 386 19.84 -2.16 -41.55
N ALA A 387 19.31 -2.79 -42.60
CA ALA A 387 17.98 -3.40 -42.59
C ALA A 387 17.87 -4.56 -41.57
N ALA A 388 16.71 -4.65 -40.91
CA ALA A 388 16.40 -5.74 -40.00
C ALA A 388 16.40 -7.10 -40.72
N SER A 389 16.99 -8.10 -40.06
CA SER A 389 16.94 -9.52 -40.46
C SER A 389 16.79 -10.38 -39.19
N SER A 390 16.15 -11.54 -39.31
CA SER A 390 15.28 -12.05 -38.24
C SER A 390 15.68 -13.41 -37.63
N SER A 391 14.94 -13.77 -36.58
CA SER A 391 14.68 -15.15 -36.12
C SER A 391 15.71 -15.85 -35.22
N GLY A 392 15.88 -15.34 -33.99
CA GLY A 392 16.14 -16.19 -32.82
C GLY A 392 14.80 -16.56 -32.13
N ALA A 393 14.28 -17.77 -32.34
CA ALA A 393 12.97 -18.16 -31.80
C ALA A 393 13.05 -18.61 -30.32
N VAL A 394 12.60 -17.74 -29.40
CA VAL A 394 12.48 -18.06 -27.96
C VAL A 394 11.54 -19.25 -27.76
N THR A 395 12.03 -20.33 -27.15
CA THR A 395 11.26 -21.58 -26.98
C THR A 395 10.62 -21.69 -25.60
N VAL A 396 9.31 -21.40 -25.55
CA VAL A 396 8.50 -21.49 -24.33
C VAL A 396 8.34 -22.95 -23.91
N LYS A 397 8.77 -23.28 -22.70
CA LYS A 397 8.68 -24.64 -22.13
C LYS A 397 7.36 -24.89 -21.41
N VAL A 398 7.01 -26.16 -21.24
CA VAL A 398 5.80 -26.62 -20.57
C VAL A 398 5.87 -26.34 -19.06
N SER A 399 4.93 -25.56 -18.55
CA SER A 399 4.78 -25.28 -17.12
C SER A 399 4.03 -26.40 -16.38
N ASN A 400 3.04 -27.04 -17.04
CA ASN A 400 2.22 -28.09 -16.46
C ASN A 400 1.64 -29.06 -17.53
N VAL A 401 1.32 -30.28 -17.12
CA VAL A 401 0.57 -31.27 -17.91
C VAL A 401 -0.57 -31.81 -17.04
N LYS A 402 -1.82 -31.61 -17.46
CA LYS A 402 -3.03 -32.07 -16.76
C LYS A 402 -3.69 -33.22 -17.52
N LEU A 403 -4.32 -34.15 -16.80
CA LEU A 403 -5.22 -35.17 -17.36
C LEU A 403 -6.69 -34.83 -17.04
N ASP A 404 -7.59 -35.28 -17.91
CA ASP A 404 -9.04 -35.19 -17.73
C ASP A 404 -9.56 -36.03 -16.55
N TYR A 405 -8.89 -37.14 -16.20
CA TYR A 405 -9.23 -37.98 -15.05
C TYR A 405 -7.99 -38.36 -14.23
N SER A 406 -8.08 -38.22 -12.90
CA SER A 406 -7.08 -38.75 -11.94
C SER A 406 -7.24 -40.26 -11.70
N GLN A 407 -8.45 -40.80 -11.87
CA GLN A 407 -8.74 -42.23 -11.81
C GLN A 407 -9.85 -42.62 -12.80
N ILE A 408 -9.74 -43.80 -13.42
CA ILE A 408 -10.78 -44.41 -14.25
C ILE A 408 -10.91 -45.92 -13.99
N THR A 409 -12.11 -46.46 -14.26
CA THR A 409 -12.35 -47.90 -14.38
C THR A 409 -12.51 -48.28 -15.86
N VAL A 410 -11.98 -49.44 -16.26
CA VAL A 410 -12.08 -49.99 -17.63
C VAL A 410 -12.23 -51.52 -17.54
N GLU A 411 -13.19 -52.12 -18.23
CA GLU A 411 -13.29 -53.59 -18.24
C GLU A 411 -12.16 -54.25 -19.06
N VAL A 412 -11.86 -55.51 -18.78
CA VAL A 412 -10.95 -56.33 -19.61
C VAL A 412 -11.35 -56.28 -21.08
N GLY A 413 -10.38 -56.09 -21.97
CA GLY A 413 -10.59 -55.98 -23.42
C GLY A 413 -11.13 -54.64 -23.92
N LYS A 414 -11.87 -53.87 -23.10
CA LYS A 414 -12.43 -52.57 -23.47
C LYS A 414 -11.36 -51.46 -23.45
N THR A 415 -11.71 -50.30 -24.01
CA THR A 415 -10.80 -49.14 -24.12
C THR A 415 -11.45 -47.81 -23.77
N ARG A 416 -10.71 -46.93 -23.11
CA ARG A 416 -11.10 -45.54 -22.80
C ARG A 416 -10.00 -44.58 -23.26
N LYS A 417 -10.35 -43.40 -23.79
CA LYS A 417 -9.37 -42.36 -24.11
C LYS A 417 -9.21 -41.42 -22.91
N LEU A 418 -7.97 -41.03 -22.61
CA LEU A 418 -7.65 -39.91 -21.72
C LEU A 418 -7.19 -38.72 -22.57
N LYS A 419 -7.64 -37.52 -22.22
CA LYS A 419 -7.13 -36.25 -22.77
C LYS A 419 -6.04 -35.70 -21.85
N ALA A 420 -4.87 -35.41 -22.44
CA ALA A 420 -3.88 -34.57 -21.82
C ALA A 420 -4.06 -33.11 -22.29
N THR A 421 -3.91 -32.16 -21.38
CA THR A 421 -3.80 -30.73 -21.67
C THR A 421 -2.42 -30.26 -21.20
N VAL A 422 -1.74 -29.50 -22.05
CA VAL A 422 -0.41 -28.93 -21.80
C VAL A 422 -0.57 -27.43 -21.62
N THR A 423 0.13 -26.83 -20.65
CA THR A 423 0.17 -25.37 -20.46
C THR A 423 1.62 -24.87 -20.31
N PRO A 424 1.93 -23.62 -20.68
CA PRO A 424 1.05 -22.63 -21.32
C PRO A 424 0.66 -23.03 -22.74
N ASP A 425 -0.40 -22.44 -23.29
CA ASP A 425 -0.79 -22.69 -24.69
C ASP A 425 0.15 -22.03 -25.71
N SER A 426 1.12 -21.23 -25.26
CA SER A 426 2.26 -20.75 -26.04
C SER A 426 3.46 -21.73 -26.06
N ALA A 427 3.43 -22.85 -25.33
CA ALA A 427 4.55 -23.79 -25.26
C ALA A 427 4.93 -24.33 -26.65
N SER A 428 6.23 -24.22 -26.99
CA SER A 428 6.77 -24.50 -28.33
C SER A 428 6.84 -25.99 -28.68
N ASP A 429 6.96 -26.86 -27.67
CA ASP A 429 6.73 -28.30 -27.80
C ASP A 429 5.61 -28.74 -26.84
N LYS A 430 4.45 -29.08 -27.42
CA LYS A 430 3.30 -29.66 -26.69
C LYS A 430 3.24 -31.18 -26.77
N GLU A 431 4.24 -31.86 -27.34
CA GLU A 431 4.23 -33.31 -27.45
C GLU A 431 4.36 -33.99 -26.08
N VAL A 432 3.63 -35.09 -25.92
CA VAL A 432 3.62 -35.88 -24.70
C VAL A 432 3.94 -37.34 -24.94
N LYS A 433 4.63 -37.95 -23.97
CA LYS A 433 5.02 -39.37 -23.95
C LYS A 433 4.19 -40.13 -22.92
N TRP A 434 3.37 -41.06 -23.40
CA TRP A 434 2.53 -41.93 -22.58
C TRP A 434 3.27 -43.21 -22.16
N SER A 435 2.93 -43.72 -20.97
CA SER A 435 3.50 -44.94 -20.40
C SER A 435 2.53 -45.62 -19.41
N SER A 436 2.67 -46.94 -19.22
CA SER A 436 1.94 -47.73 -18.23
C SER A 436 2.93 -48.34 -17.24
N SER A 437 2.59 -48.33 -15.94
CA SER A 437 3.38 -48.99 -14.90
C SER A 437 3.35 -50.53 -14.99
N ASN A 438 2.32 -51.11 -15.62
CA ASN A 438 2.25 -52.55 -15.85
C ASN A 438 1.45 -52.87 -17.13
N LYS A 439 2.16 -53.12 -18.23
CA LYS A 439 1.58 -53.48 -19.54
C LYS A 439 0.78 -54.79 -19.53
N LYS A 440 0.93 -55.66 -18.52
CA LYS A 440 0.14 -56.91 -18.38
C LYS A 440 -1.25 -56.67 -17.78
N ILE A 441 -1.47 -55.54 -17.11
CA ILE A 441 -2.77 -55.13 -16.53
C ILE A 441 -3.45 -54.12 -17.44
N VAL A 442 -2.72 -53.07 -17.84
CA VAL A 442 -3.24 -51.99 -18.68
C VAL A 442 -2.20 -51.51 -19.70
N THR A 443 -2.63 -51.27 -20.93
CA THR A 443 -1.81 -50.65 -21.99
C THR A 443 -2.34 -49.28 -22.35
N VAL A 444 -1.46 -48.41 -22.89
CA VAL A 444 -1.81 -47.10 -23.43
C VAL A 444 -1.02 -46.88 -24.72
N ASN A 445 -1.65 -46.31 -25.75
CA ASN A 445 -0.97 -45.92 -26.99
C ASN A 445 -0.54 -44.44 -26.98
N GLN A 446 0.14 -43.99 -28.03
CA GLN A 446 0.61 -42.61 -28.17
C GLN A 446 -0.52 -41.56 -28.13
N ASN A 447 -1.75 -41.95 -28.48
CA ASN A 447 -2.91 -41.07 -28.60
C ASN A 447 -3.78 -41.06 -27.32
N GLY A 448 -3.24 -41.49 -26.17
CA GLY A 448 -3.94 -41.56 -24.89
C GLY A 448 -5.04 -42.62 -24.81
N LYS A 449 -5.13 -43.56 -25.76
CA LYS A 449 -6.12 -44.65 -25.72
C LYS A 449 -5.61 -45.77 -24.81
N VAL A 450 -6.27 -45.91 -23.66
CA VAL A 450 -6.02 -46.92 -22.61
C VAL A 450 -6.84 -48.18 -22.92
N LYS A 451 -6.26 -49.38 -22.74
CA LYS A 451 -6.93 -50.68 -22.87
C LYS A 451 -6.72 -51.55 -21.63
N GLY A 452 -7.80 -52.11 -21.07
CA GLY A 452 -7.74 -53.13 -20.04
C GLY A 452 -7.25 -54.47 -20.61
N VAL A 453 -6.27 -55.10 -19.96
CA VAL A 453 -5.63 -56.35 -20.43
C VAL A 453 -5.89 -57.51 -19.47
N LYS A 454 -5.83 -57.26 -18.16
CA LYS A 454 -6.22 -58.20 -17.08
C LYS A 454 -6.71 -57.39 -15.88
N GLU A 455 -7.59 -57.97 -15.07
CA GLU A 455 -8.00 -57.40 -13.77
C GLU A 455 -6.79 -56.95 -12.91
N GLY A 456 -6.98 -55.85 -12.19
CA GLY A 456 -6.00 -55.27 -11.28
C GLY A 456 -5.87 -53.75 -11.45
N THR A 457 -4.95 -53.14 -10.70
CA THR A 457 -4.73 -51.68 -10.74
C THR A 457 -3.36 -51.35 -11.27
N ALA A 458 -3.28 -50.39 -12.20
CA ALA A 458 -2.02 -49.90 -12.76
C ALA A 458 -2.09 -48.40 -13.08
N ARG A 459 -0.94 -47.74 -13.16
CA ARG A 459 -0.84 -46.27 -13.34
C ARG A 459 -0.45 -45.94 -14.78
N ILE A 460 -1.25 -45.10 -15.44
CA ILE A 460 -0.89 -44.47 -16.70
C ILE A 460 -0.21 -43.13 -16.39
N LYS A 461 0.98 -42.91 -16.95
CA LYS A 461 1.77 -41.68 -16.77
C LYS A 461 1.99 -41.01 -18.12
N VAL A 462 1.71 -39.72 -18.19
CA VAL A 462 2.03 -38.82 -19.30
C VAL A 462 3.14 -37.86 -18.86
N LYS A 463 4.11 -37.57 -19.74
CA LYS A 463 5.21 -36.61 -19.51
C LYS A 463 5.37 -35.72 -20.75
N ALA A 464 5.66 -34.43 -20.59
CA ALA A 464 6.11 -33.57 -21.69
C ALA A 464 7.44 -34.06 -22.29
N LYS A 465 7.66 -33.81 -23.59
CA LYS A 465 8.91 -34.17 -24.30
C LYS A 465 9.99 -33.08 -24.22
N ASP A 466 9.58 -31.81 -24.28
CA ASP A 466 10.32 -30.52 -24.22
C ASP A 466 11.46 -30.32 -23.19
N GLY A 467 11.76 -31.33 -22.36
CA GLY A 467 12.78 -31.26 -21.31
C GLY A 467 12.28 -30.79 -19.94
N SER A 468 11.13 -30.10 -19.84
CA SER A 468 10.59 -29.48 -18.60
C SER A 468 10.37 -30.42 -17.41
N GLY A 469 10.39 -31.73 -17.63
CA GLY A 469 10.17 -32.74 -16.59
C GLY A 469 8.71 -32.95 -16.18
N LYS A 470 7.78 -32.07 -16.60
CA LYS A 470 6.37 -32.05 -16.15
C LYS A 470 5.63 -33.32 -16.56
N LYS A 471 4.73 -33.78 -15.67
CA LYS A 471 4.11 -35.11 -15.74
C LYS A 471 2.77 -35.16 -15.00
N ALA A 472 1.82 -35.95 -15.52
CA ALA A 472 0.59 -36.32 -14.81
C ALA A 472 0.41 -37.85 -14.78
N VAL A 473 -0.42 -38.31 -13.84
CA VAL A 473 -0.68 -39.74 -13.61
C VAL A 473 -2.18 -39.97 -13.42
N CYS A 474 -2.72 -40.96 -14.12
CA CYS A 474 -4.06 -41.50 -13.91
C CYS A 474 -3.96 -42.92 -13.35
N ILE A 475 -4.78 -43.25 -12.34
CA ILE A 475 -4.94 -44.60 -11.82
C ILE A 475 -6.00 -45.32 -12.64
N VAL A 476 -5.68 -46.50 -13.19
CA VAL A 476 -6.63 -47.33 -13.92
C VAL A 476 -6.90 -48.59 -13.12
N LYS A 477 -8.15 -48.76 -12.67
CA LYS A 477 -8.66 -50.05 -12.18
C LYS A 477 -9.24 -50.82 -13.36
N VAL A 478 -8.74 -52.03 -13.59
CA VAL A 478 -9.29 -52.96 -14.56
C VAL A 478 -10.16 -53.98 -13.83
N THR A 479 -11.39 -54.16 -14.28
CA THR A 479 -12.37 -55.12 -13.75
C THR A 479 -12.66 -56.19 -14.79
N ASP A 480 -12.82 -57.44 -14.38
CA ASP A 480 -13.24 -58.52 -15.27
C ASP A 480 -14.71 -58.86 -15.02
N THR A 481 -15.54 -58.74 -16.06
CA THR A 481 -16.96 -59.11 -16.05
C THR A 481 -17.20 -60.51 -16.63
N SER A 482 -16.14 -61.25 -16.98
CA SER A 482 -16.20 -62.55 -17.66
C SER A 482 -16.34 -63.77 -16.73
N SER A 483 -16.52 -63.57 -15.42
CA SER A 483 -16.45 -64.63 -14.40
C SER A 483 -17.73 -64.84 -13.58
N ASN A 484 -18.90 -64.46 -14.10
CA ASN A 484 -20.18 -64.84 -13.49
C ASN A 484 -21.31 -65.13 -14.51
N SER A 485 -21.17 -66.21 -15.27
CA SER A 485 -22.30 -66.90 -15.94
C SER A 485 -21.87 -68.24 -16.54
N GLU A 486 -21.89 -69.33 -15.75
CA GLU A 486 -22.17 -70.65 -16.31
C GLU A 486 -22.86 -71.54 -15.27
N SER A 487 -23.71 -72.47 -15.74
CA SER A 487 -24.78 -73.15 -14.99
C SER A 487 -25.93 -72.21 -14.55
N SER A 488 -27.22 -72.48 -14.84
CA SER A 488 -27.84 -73.67 -15.45
C SER A 488 -28.92 -73.30 -16.48
N SER A 489 -29.10 -74.14 -17.51
CA SER A 489 -30.22 -74.06 -18.45
C SER A 489 -31.53 -74.60 -17.87
N ALA A 490 -32.66 -74.36 -18.55
CA ALA A 490 -33.99 -74.66 -18.06
C ALA A 490 -34.36 -76.17 -18.13
N GLY A 491 -35.15 -76.63 -17.15
CA GLY A 491 -35.87 -77.91 -17.22
C GLY A 491 -36.50 -78.32 -15.89
N GLY A 492 -37.79 -78.69 -15.91
CA GLY A 492 -38.44 -79.40 -14.79
C GLY A 492 -39.50 -78.62 -14.01
N SER A 493 -40.76 -78.98 -14.23
CA SER A 493 -41.95 -78.51 -13.51
C SER A 493 -41.92 -78.78 -11.99
N SER A 494 -42.44 -77.85 -11.17
CA SER A 494 -43.77 -77.99 -10.52
C SER A 494 -43.93 -77.36 -9.11
N ARG A 495 -45.15 -76.83 -8.89
CA ARG A 495 -45.95 -76.83 -7.63
C ARG A 495 -45.42 -76.21 -6.31
N SER A 496 -46.23 -75.24 -5.86
CA SER A 496 -46.79 -75.13 -4.49
C SER A 496 -46.00 -74.42 -3.38
N SER A 497 -46.74 -73.60 -2.61
CA SER A 497 -46.56 -73.24 -1.18
C SER A 497 -45.20 -72.65 -0.71
N GLY A 498 -45.15 -71.52 0.01
CA GLY A 498 -46.25 -70.69 0.52
C GLY A 498 -45.77 -69.48 1.34
N ALA A 499 -46.67 -68.93 2.16
CA ALA A 499 -46.53 -67.76 3.04
C ALA A 499 -45.29 -67.80 3.99
N SER A 500 -44.81 -66.71 4.60
CA SER A 500 -45.58 -65.64 5.30
C SER A 500 -44.76 -64.35 5.60
N SER A 501 -45.45 -63.26 5.97
CA SER A 501 -45.15 -62.19 6.99
C SER A 501 -43.71 -61.68 7.21
N SER A 502 -43.43 -60.39 7.50
CA SER A 502 -44.21 -59.17 7.85
C SER A 502 -43.34 -57.92 7.56
N GLY A 503 -43.83 -56.71 7.26
CA GLY A 503 -44.60 -55.75 8.09
C GLY A 503 -43.67 -54.97 9.04
N SER A 504 -43.72 -53.64 9.26
CA SER A 504 -44.62 -52.49 8.94
C SER A 504 -43.76 -51.20 9.01
N ALA A 505 -43.79 -50.17 8.14
CA ALA A 505 -44.81 -49.25 7.60
C ALA A 505 -45.15 -48.01 8.49
N GLY A 506 -45.22 -46.82 7.86
CA GLY A 506 -45.44 -45.46 8.45
C GLY A 506 -44.33 -44.48 8.02
N ALA A 507 -44.46 -43.47 7.12
CA ALA A 507 -45.47 -42.43 6.80
C ALA A 507 -45.34 -41.15 7.66
N GLY A 508 -45.29 -39.92 7.11
CA GLY A 508 -45.24 -39.48 5.70
C GLY A 508 -45.41 -37.95 5.49
N THR A 509 -45.56 -37.50 4.23
CA THR A 509 -45.92 -36.11 3.77
C THR A 509 -44.85 -35.01 3.95
N THR A 510 -44.75 -33.91 3.17
CA THR A 510 -45.56 -33.28 2.09
C THR A 510 -44.70 -32.69 0.93
N GLY A 511 -45.26 -32.54 -0.29
CA GLY A 511 -45.00 -31.51 -1.34
C GLY A 511 -43.57 -31.25 -1.87
N SER A 512 -43.23 -31.32 -3.17
CA SER A 512 -43.76 -30.56 -4.34
C SER A 512 -43.62 -29.04 -4.17
N THR A 513 -43.02 -28.25 -5.07
CA THR A 513 -42.53 -28.46 -6.47
C THR A 513 -41.45 -27.39 -6.80
N SER A 514 -40.86 -27.12 -7.99
CA SER A 514 -41.01 -27.53 -9.41
C SER A 514 -39.79 -27.05 -10.24
N GLY A 515 -39.52 -27.66 -11.41
CA GLY A 515 -38.80 -27.02 -12.54
C GLY A 515 -39.80 -26.46 -13.59
N GLY A 516 -39.42 -25.87 -14.73
CA GLY A 516 -38.08 -25.49 -15.21
C GLY A 516 -38.02 -25.31 -16.75
N SER A 517 -37.33 -24.25 -17.21
CA SER A 517 -36.86 -24.00 -18.59
C SER A 517 -37.83 -23.51 -19.70
N ALA A 518 -37.26 -22.69 -20.61
CA ALA A 518 -37.63 -22.39 -22.01
C ALA A 518 -38.93 -21.61 -22.33
N ALA A 519 -39.06 -20.87 -23.45
CA ALA A 519 -38.07 -20.15 -24.30
C ALA A 519 -38.80 -19.24 -25.35
N THR A 520 -38.13 -18.15 -25.78
CA THR A 520 -38.26 -17.43 -27.09
C THR A 520 -39.64 -17.08 -27.70
N THR A 521 -39.86 -15.80 -28.06
CA THR A 521 -39.84 -15.33 -29.48
C THR A 521 -39.83 -13.79 -29.67
N ALA A 522 -39.00 -13.39 -30.65
CA ALA A 522 -38.82 -12.14 -31.40
C ALA A 522 -39.80 -10.92 -31.38
N ALA A 523 -39.15 -9.74 -31.45
CA ALA A 523 -39.41 -8.57 -32.33
C ALA A 523 -40.56 -7.56 -32.07
N GLY A 524 -40.25 -6.28 -32.36
CA GLY A 524 -41.20 -5.14 -32.39
C GLY A 524 -40.58 -3.87 -31.81
N GLY A 525 -40.06 -2.96 -32.64
CA GLY A 525 -39.32 -1.77 -32.20
C GLY A 525 -40.11 -0.46 -32.25
N ALA A 526 -39.55 0.59 -31.65
CA ALA A 526 -39.78 2.00 -32.01
C ALA A 526 -38.65 2.87 -31.45
N SER A 527 -38.05 3.71 -32.29
CA SER A 527 -37.09 4.75 -31.88
C SER A 527 -37.57 6.12 -32.34
N THR A 528 -37.50 7.11 -31.47
CA THR A 528 -37.74 8.53 -31.77
C THR A 528 -36.61 9.35 -31.15
N ALA A 529 -36.14 10.36 -31.88
CA ALA A 529 -34.91 11.07 -31.56
C ALA A 529 -35.12 12.59 -31.46
N SER A 530 -34.31 13.25 -30.63
CA SER A 530 -33.91 14.68 -30.68
C SER A 530 -33.16 15.03 -29.38
N ALA A 531 -32.19 15.95 -29.37
CA ALA A 531 -31.36 16.50 -30.45
C ALA A 531 -30.01 16.97 -29.86
N GLN A 532 -29.03 17.23 -30.72
CA GLN A 532 -27.75 17.83 -30.33
C GLN A 532 -27.89 19.34 -30.08
N ALA A 533 -27.02 19.88 -29.23
CA ALA A 533 -26.50 21.23 -29.38
C ALA A 533 -24.97 21.17 -29.21
N ALA A 534 -24.23 21.66 -30.21
CA ALA A 534 -22.77 21.68 -30.19
C ALA A 534 -22.25 23.12 -30.07
N GLY A 535 -21.26 23.34 -29.20
CA GLY A 535 -20.50 24.58 -29.13
C GLY A 535 -19.07 24.32 -29.62
N THR A 536 -18.74 24.76 -30.83
CA THR A 536 -17.41 24.55 -31.42
C THR A 536 -16.44 25.64 -30.99
N GLY A 537 -15.37 25.25 -30.28
CA GLY A 537 -14.15 26.05 -30.12
C GLY A 537 -12.96 25.24 -30.60
N GLN A 538 -12.38 25.60 -31.75
CA GLN A 538 -11.13 24.99 -32.21
C GLN A 538 -9.96 25.61 -31.43
N ASN A 539 -9.01 24.78 -31.00
CA ASN A 539 -7.62 25.20 -30.90
C ASN A 539 -6.71 24.06 -31.36
N THR A 540 -5.61 24.41 -32.02
CA THR A 540 -4.76 23.45 -32.75
C THR A 540 -3.87 22.65 -31.80
N ALA A 541 -4.10 21.34 -31.74
CA ALA A 541 -3.09 20.40 -31.25
C ALA A 541 -1.93 20.34 -32.24
N GLN A 542 -0.78 20.89 -31.86
CA GLN A 542 0.46 20.76 -32.63
C GLN A 542 1.08 19.40 -32.33
N GLN A 543 1.06 18.47 -33.30
CA GLN A 543 1.78 17.20 -33.17
C GLN A 543 3.29 17.44 -33.12
N THR A 544 3.91 17.26 -31.95
CA THR A 544 5.34 16.95 -31.83
C THR A 544 5.53 15.44 -32.01
N ALA A 545 6.55 15.04 -32.77
CA ALA A 545 6.72 13.68 -33.22
C ALA A 545 7.84 12.93 -32.47
N ASP A 546 7.61 12.68 -31.18
CA ASP A 546 8.10 11.47 -30.54
C ASP A 546 6.95 10.81 -29.75
N GLY A 547 7.17 9.57 -29.31
CA GLY A 547 6.15 8.72 -28.68
C GLY A 547 6.37 8.49 -27.19
N SER A 548 7.26 9.26 -26.54
CA SER A 548 7.49 9.12 -25.10
C SER A 548 6.40 9.86 -24.30
N THR A 549 5.61 9.09 -23.55
CA THR A 549 4.99 9.61 -22.33
C THR A 549 6.03 9.54 -21.23
N GLU A 550 6.29 10.64 -20.52
CA GLU A 550 7.27 10.67 -19.44
C GLU A 550 6.82 9.77 -18.27
N SER A 551 7.37 8.55 -18.20
CA SER A 551 7.41 7.74 -16.98
C SER A 551 8.37 8.41 -16.00
N GLY A 552 7.89 9.44 -15.32
CA GLY A 552 8.68 10.24 -14.39
C GLY A 552 9.06 9.46 -13.13
N GLY A 553 10.20 8.76 -13.16
CA GLY A 553 10.78 8.08 -12.00
C GLY A 553 11.30 9.05 -10.94
N TRP A 554 10.38 9.75 -10.26
CA TRP A 554 10.72 10.72 -9.23
C TRP A 554 11.06 10.03 -7.91
N SER A 555 12.21 10.41 -7.36
CA SER A 555 12.60 10.06 -5.99
C SER A 555 12.13 11.14 -5.03
N PHE A 556 11.54 10.74 -3.91
CA PHE A 556 11.15 11.60 -2.77
C PHE A 556 12.37 12.19 -2.00
N ASP A 557 13.47 12.55 -2.67
CA ASP A 557 14.44 13.45 -2.07
C ASP A 557 13.94 14.89 -2.11
N GLY A 558 14.00 15.56 -0.96
CA GLY A 558 13.62 16.97 -0.79
C GLY A 558 14.49 17.98 -1.55
N ALA A 559 15.16 17.59 -2.63
CA ALA A 559 15.81 18.50 -3.57
C ALA A 559 14.79 19.37 -4.35
N ALA A 560 13.55 18.88 -4.50
CA ALA A 560 12.41 19.68 -4.94
C ALA A 560 11.76 20.50 -3.81
N TYR A 561 12.05 20.17 -2.54
CA TYR A 561 11.54 20.87 -1.36
C TYR A 561 12.48 22.04 -1.01
N VAL A 562 12.31 23.16 -1.72
CA VAL A 562 12.90 24.44 -1.35
C VAL A 562 11.84 25.29 -0.63
N PRO A 563 11.75 25.26 0.71
CA PRO A 563 10.95 26.23 1.44
C PRO A 563 11.60 27.61 1.30
N GLU A 564 10.81 28.66 1.07
CA GLU A 564 11.35 30.02 0.91
C GLU A 564 11.97 30.54 2.23
N SER A 565 13.26 30.28 2.42
CA SER A 565 14.08 31.00 3.42
C SER A 565 14.65 32.26 2.79
N SER A 566 14.22 33.41 3.32
CA SER A 566 14.62 34.77 2.94
C SER A 566 16.09 34.93 2.50
N ALA A 567 16.30 35.65 1.39
CA ALA A 567 17.58 35.85 0.72
C ALA A 567 18.76 36.27 1.63
N SER A 568 19.92 35.65 1.39
CA SER A 568 21.23 36.14 1.82
C SER A 568 22.30 35.80 0.77
N ALA A 569 22.99 36.84 0.33
CA ALA A 569 23.96 36.92 -0.76
C ALA A 569 24.90 35.72 -1.06
N ASP A 570 25.08 35.53 -2.37
CA ASP A 570 26.29 35.05 -3.08
C ASP A 570 27.63 35.31 -2.37
N SER A 571 28.59 34.38 -2.57
CA SER A 571 29.98 34.52 -2.14
C SER A 571 31.03 34.04 -3.17
N GLY A 572 30.88 34.47 -4.43
CA GLY A 572 31.86 35.37 -5.07
C GLY A 572 33.11 34.83 -5.80
N ASP A 573 33.70 35.74 -6.60
CA ASP A 573 35.15 35.94 -6.70
C ASP A 573 35.49 37.43 -6.99
N ASN A 574 36.71 37.84 -6.62
CA ASN A 574 37.47 39.06 -6.99
C ASN A 574 36.71 40.32 -7.46
N THR A 575 36.87 41.46 -6.79
CA THR A 575 38.11 42.27 -6.96
C THR A 575 38.32 43.33 -5.86
N SER A 576 39.49 43.96 -5.85
CA SER A 576 39.98 44.93 -4.84
C SER A 576 39.19 46.24 -4.73
N GLY A 577 38.90 46.69 -3.50
CA GLY A 577 38.41 48.03 -3.17
C GLY A 577 38.78 48.44 -1.74
N THR A 578 39.01 49.73 -1.50
CA THR A 578 39.53 50.29 -0.23
C THR A 578 38.53 51.15 0.54
N ALA A 579 38.80 51.30 1.85
CA ALA A 579 38.46 52.44 2.73
C ALA A 579 37.21 52.36 3.64
N GLU A 580 37.48 52.55 4.94
CA GLU A 580 36.84 53.46 5.92
C GLU A 580 35.31 53.55 6.09
N GLY A 581 34.84 53.65 7.35
CA GLY A 581 33.54 54.28 7.63
C GLY A 581 32.82 53.92 8.93
N ASN A 582 33.18 54.60 10.04
CA ASN A 582 32.41 54.88 11.26
C ASN A 582 31.11 54.11 11.59
N GLY A 583 31.11 53.51 12.79
CA GLY A 583 29.93 53.01 13.49
C GLY A 583 28.92 54.06 13.98
N ALA A 584 27.95 53.58 14.76
CA ALA A 584 26.81 54.34 15.29
C ALA A 584 26.64 54.12 16.80
N ASP A 585 26.31 55.20 17.52
CA ASP A 585 25.93 55.18 18.94
C ASP A 585 24.39 55.05 19.10
N GLY A 586 23.93 54.66 20.29
CA GLY A 586 22.56 54.20 20.53
C GLY A 586 21.55 55.26 20.98
N SER A 587 20.27 54.87 20.98
CA SER A 587 19.20 55.57 21.72
C SER A 587 18.01 54.63 21.98
N ALA A 588 17.43 54.68 23.18
CA ALA A 588 16.32 53.82 23.60
C ALA A 588 15.02 54.61 23.77
N GLY A 589 14.15 54.58 22.75
CA GLY A 589 12.83 55.21 22.79
C GLY A 589 11.82 54.46 23.68
N LYS A 590 11.12 55.18 24.56
CA LYS A 590 9.95 54.65 25.28
C LYS A 590 8.72 54.70 24.38
N GLY A 591 8.16 53.54 24.02
CA GLY A 591 6.86 53.42 23.36
C GLY A 591 5.78 52.92 24.32
N THR A 592 4.59 53.51 24.25
CA THR A 592 3.37 52.99 24.90
C THR A 592 2.69 52.02 23.94
N ILE A 593 2.22 50.87 24.44
CA ILE A 593 1.46 49.90 23.65
C ILE A 593 -0.02 49.98 24.05
N THR A 594 -0.89 50.20 23.07
CA THR A 594 -2.34 50.04 23.20
C THR A 594 -2.72 48.64 22.72
N ILE A 595 -3.64 47.97 23.43
CA ILE A 595 -4.17 46.67 23.03
C ILE A 595 -5.68 46.81 22.92
N GLU A 596 -6.24 46.58 21.73
CA GLU A 596 -7.67 46.45 21.54
C GLU A 596 -8.08 44.98 21.74
N ILE A 597 -9.23 44.77 22.40
CA ILE A 597 -9.75 43.43 22.72
C ILE A 597 -11.09 43.29 21.98
N PRO A 598 -11.31 42.21 21.20
CA PRO A 598 -12.56 42.01 20.49
C PRO A 598 -13.74 41.84 21.45
N VAL A 599 -14.89 42.41 21.07
CA VAL A 599 -16.03 42.69 21.97
C VAL A 599 -16.61 41.45 22.64
N GLU A 600 -16.49 40.26 22.04
CA GLU A 600 -17.00 39.00 22.60
C GLU A 600 -16.26 38.56 23.87
N VAL A 601 -15.01 38.99 24.09
CA VAL A 601 -14.25 38.71 25.32
C VAL A 601 -14.69 39.61 26.49
N ALA A 602 -15.39 40.73 26.22
CA ALA A 602 -15.76 41.70 27.25
C ALA A 602 -16.83 41.19 28.25
N TYR A 603 -17.68 40.25 27.84
CA TYR A 603 -18.85 39.83 28.62
C TYR A 603 -18.55 38.92 29.83
N THR A 604 -17.33 38.41 29.98
CA THR A 604 -16.93 37.54 31.10
C THR A 604 -16.15 38.26 32.21
N LEU A 605 -15.90 39.57 32.09
CA LEU A 605 -15.07 40.36 33.03
C LEU A 605 -15.80 41.55 33.69
N SER A 606 -17.14 41.59 33.62
CA SER A 606 -17.99 42.62 34.23
C SER A 606 -18.16 42.49 35.76
N GLY A 607 -17.05 42.34 36.50
CA GLY A 607 -17.06 42.27 37.96
C GLY A 607 -15.69 42.55 38.59
N ALA A 608 -15.68 43.12 39.81
CA ALA A 608 -14.46 43.58 40.48
C ALA A 608 -13.39 42.49 40.73
N ALA A 609 -13.79 41.21 40.71
CA ALA A 609 -12.85 40.08 40.78
C ALA A 609 -11.98 39.92 39.51
N GLY A 610 -12.48 40.33 38.34
CA GLY A 610 -11.81 40.15 37.06
C GLY A 610 -10.53 40.97 36.92
N LEU A 611 -10.57 42.26 37.31
CA LEU A 611 -9.37 43.11 37.31
C LEU A 611 -8.31 42.60 38.29
N GLY A 612 -8.72 42.15 39.49
CA GLY A 612 -7.78 41.60 40.48
C GLY A 612 -7.06 40.33 40.00
N ALA A 613 -7.75 39.48 39.24
CA ALA A 613 -7.12 38.31 38.60
C ALA A 613 -6.10 38.73 37.54
N LEU A 614 -6.41 39.75 36.72
CA LEU A 614 -5.52 40.25 35.67
C LEU A 614 -4.26 40.92 36.25
N GLU A 615 -4.41 41.77 37.27
CA GLU A 615 -3.26 42.37 37.97
C GLU A 615 -2.40 41.31 38.69
N GLY A 616 -3.04 40.31 39.31
CA GLY A 616 -2.34 39.18 39.92
C GLY A 616 -1.51 38.37 38.91
N LEU A 617 -2.06 38.12 37.73
CA LEU A 617 -1.36 37.44 36.63
C LEU A 617 -0.18 38.27 36.10
N LEU A 618 -0.40 39.57 35.87
CA LEU A 618 0.65 40.52 35.45
C LEU A 618 1.80 40.60 36.47
N TRP A 619 1.48 40.64 37.77
CA TRP A 619 2.48 40.60 38.84
C TRP A 619 3.27 39.29 38.84
N LEU A 620 2.60 38.15 38.64
CA LEU A 620 3.24 36.83 38.60
C LEU A 620 4.19 36.69 37.41
N LEU A 621 3.76 37.12 36.21
CA LEU A 621 4.56 37.11 34.98
C LEU A 621 5.77 38.04 35.06
N LYS A 622 5.59 39.23 35.64
CA LYS A 622 6.67 40.20 35.89
C LYS A 622 7.68 39.69 36.92
N LYS A 623 7.21 38.98 37.96
CA LYS A 623 8.06 38.38 39.00
C LYS A 623 8.84 37.14 38.53
N LYS A 624 8.35 36.42 37.51
CA LYS A 624 9.04 35.27 36.89
C LYS A 624 9.92 35.62 35.68
N GLY A 625 9.96 36.88 35.25
CA GLY A 625 10.75 37.31 34.07
C GLY A 625 10.15 36.94 32.70
N VAL A 626 9.12 36.09 32.66
CA VAL A 626 8.49 35.57 31.43
C VAL A 626 7.84 36.66 30.57
N LEU A 627 7.52 37.82 31.15
CA LEU A 627 6.90 38.95 30.46
C LEU A 627 7.68 39.43 29.21
N GLY A 628 9.02 39.33 29.22
CA GLY A 628 9.84 39.67 28.05
C GLY A 628 9.72 38.67 26.89
N LEU A 629 9.44 37.40 27.19
CA LEU A 629 9.24 36.33 26.21
C LEU A 629 7.88 36.49 25.49
N LEU A 630 6.83 36.77 26.26
CA LEU A 630 5.49 37.09 25.74
C LEU A 630 5.48 38.35 24.86
N LEU A 631 6.19 39.40 25.26
CA LEU A 631 6.40 40.60 24.45
C LEU A 631 7.27 40.37 23.20
N GLY A 632 8.13 39.34 23.21
CA GLY A 632 8.89 38.92 22.03
C GLY A 632 8.02 38.23 20.98
N VAL A 633 7.11 37.34 21.41
CA VAL A 633 6.15 36.64 20.54
C VAL A 633 5.13 37.62 19.93
N LEU A 634 4.59 38.54 20.74
CA LEU A 634 3.66 39.59 20.30
C LEU A 634 4.29 40.69 19.41
N ARG A 635 5.60 40.59 19.11
CA ARG A 635 6.33 41.50 18.21
C ARG A 635 6.85 40.79 16.95
N ARG A 636 6.34 39.57 16.69
CA ARG A 636 6.57 38.78 15.46
C ARG A 636 5.24 38.21 14.91
N ARG A 637 4.16 38.97 15.06
CA ARG A 637 2.88 38.86 14.35
C ARG A 637 2.45 40.27 13.96
#